data_AF-A0A2Z4WAW1-F1
#
_entry.id   AF-A0A2Z4WAW1-F1
#
_cell.length_a   1.000
_cell.length_b   1.000
_cell.length_c   1.000
_cell.angle_alpha   90.00
_cell.angle_beta   90.00
_cell.angle_gamma   90.00
#
_symmetry.space_group_name_H-M   'P 1'
#
loop_
_entity.id
_entity.type
_entity.pdbx_description
1 polymer ?
#
loop_
_entity_poly.entity_id
_entity_poly.type
_entity_poly.pdbx_seq_one_letter_code
_entity_poly.pdbx_strand_id
1 'polypeptide(L)'
;MIDKIIKQKIGNKDYNFKMTNKTIRKIDEAYGNYGSVIYGLMEGKQFYTNALRLLSKSCIDKERKCIDKENNKYEEVIKEWDIEELEEIITGEQYQEITKIAIELYLNYMGVNDDDNKEETEKN
;
A
#
# COMPACT_ATOMS: atom_id res chain seq x y z
N MET A 1 18.42 2.48 -0.59
CA MET A 1 16.96 2.33 -0.65
C MET A 1 16.62 1.17 0.26
N ILE A 2 16.31 1.47 1.53
CA ILE A 2 15.94 0.44 2.49
C ILE A 2 14.55 -0.06 2.11
N ASP A 3 14.42 -1.36 1.96
CA ASP A 3 13.16 -2.06 1.67
C ASP A 3 12.22 -2.01 2.89
N LYS A 4 11.68 -0.82 3.20
CA LYS A 4 10.79 -0.63 4.35
C LYS A 4 9.41 -1.23 4.07
N ILE A 5 9.13 -2.34 4.76
CA ILE A 5 7.82 -3.01 4.78
C ILE A 5 7.02 -2.47 5.96
N ILE A 6 5.81 -1.98 5.69
CA ILE A 6 4.87 -1.54 6.72
C ILE A 6 3.93 -2.69 7.05
N LYS A 7 3.81 -3.00 8.34
CA LYS A 7 2.84 -3.99 8.84
C LYS A 7 1.58 -3.27 9.29
N GLN A 8 0.43 -3.69 8.79
CA GLN A 8 -0.86 -3.15 9.22
C GLN A 8 -1.88 -4.26 9.41
N LYS A 9 -2.67 -4.14 10.48
CA LYS A 9 -3.84 -4.97 10.71
C LYS A 9 -5.03 -4.47 9.88
N ILE A 10 -5.60 -5.36 9.07
CA ILE A 10 -6.83 -5.13 8.29
C ILE A 10 -7.88 -6.12 8.80
N GLY A 11 -8.95 -5.59 9.40
CA GLY A 11 -9.91 -6.40 10.14
C GLY A 11 -9.21 -7.16 11.27
N ASN A 12 -9.14 -8.49 11.16
CA ASN A 12 -8.56 -9.37 12.18
C ASN A 12 -7.19 -9.95 11.83
N LYS A 13 -6.59 -9.56 10.70
CA LYS A 13 -5.32 -10.14 10.22
C LYS A 13 -4.28 -9.08 9.90
N ASP A 14 -3.02 -9.37 10.21
CA ASP A 14 -1.89 -8.53 9.85
C ASP A 14 -1.46 -8.79 8.41
N TYR A 15 -1.18 -7.70 7.69
CA TYR A 15 -0.69 -7.71 6.33
C TYR A 15 0.56 -6.85 6.17
N ASN A 16 1.41 -7.23 5.23
CA ASN A 16 2.60 -6.50 4.85
C ASN A 16 2.35 -5.66 3.59
N PHE A 17 2.73 -4.39 3.66
CA PHE A 17 2.57 -3.43 2.58
C PHE A 17 3.91 -2.81 2.21
N LYS A 18 4.12 -2.64 0.91
CA LYS A 18 5.27 -1.97 0.34
C LYS A 18 4.90 -1.38 -1.02
N MET A 19 5.19 -0.10 -1.19
CA MET A 19 5.04 0.54 -2.48
C MET A 19 6.28 0.26 -3.36
N THR A 20 6.04 -0.06 -4.63
CA THR A 20 7.08 -0.34 -5.63
C THR A 20 6.70 0.31 -6.97
N ASN A 21 7.60 0.30 -7.96
CA ASN A 21 7.27 0.75 -9.33
C ASN A 21 6.06 0.00 -9.91
N LYS A 22 5.86 -1.27 -9.53
CA LYS A 22 4.69 -2.06 -9.94
C LYS A 22 3.40 -1.49 -9.34
N THR A 23 3.44 -0.97 -8.13
CA THR A 23 2.30 -0.32 -7.47
C THR A 23 1.81 0.89 -8.27
N ILE A 24 2.74 1.73 -8.76
CA ILE A 24 2.40 2.89 -9.60
C ILE A 24 1.60 2.45 -10.83
N ARG A 25 2.15 1.50 -11.60
CA ARG A 25 1.47 0.96 -12.79
C ARG A 25 0.09 0.38 -12.46
N LYS A 26 -0.03 -0.37 -11.35
CA LYS A 26 -1.33 -0.93 -10.92
C LYS A 26 -2.36 0.15 -10.59
N ILE A 27 -1.93 1.26 -9.99
CA ILE A 27 -2.80 2.40 -9.67
C ILE A 27 -3.23 3.12 -10.94
N ASP A 28 -2.31 3.32 -11.90
CA ASP A 28 -2.67 3.88 -13.20
C ASP A 28 -3.72 3.01 -13.91
N GLU A 29 -3.52 1.70 -13.93
CA GLU A 29 -4.46 0.76 -14.58
C GLU A 29 -5.83 0.70 -13.88
N ALA A 30 -5.86 0.71 -12.55
CA ALA A 30 -7.10 0.54 -11.78
C ALA A 30 -7.86 1.86 -11.56
N TYR A 31 -7.14 2.97 -11.41
CA TYR A 31 -7.70 4.25 -10.94
C TYR A 31 -7.36 5.44 -11.85
N GLY A 32 -6.70 5.19 -12.99
CA GLY A 32 -6.43 6.18 -14.03
C GLY A 32 -5.04 6.80 -13.90
N ASN A 33 -4.88 7.80 -13.03
CA ASN A 33 -3.61 8.54 -12.91
C ASN A 33 -3.10 8.51 -11.48
N TYR A 34 -1.99 7.84 -11.26
CA TYR A 34 -1.29 7.73 -9.99
C TYR A 34 -0.94 9.10 -9.39
N GLY A 35 -0.47 10.04 -10.23
CA GLY A 35 -0.15 11.40 -9.78
C GLY A 35 -1.34 12.11 -9.15
N SER A 36 -2.54 11.93 -9.71
CA SER A 36 -3.78 12.48 -9.17
C SER A 36 -4.19 11.84 -7.85
N VAL A 37 -3.95 10.52 -7.69
CA VAL A 37 -4.20 9.81 -6.43
C VAL A 37 -3.27 10.34 -5.33
N ILE A 38 -1.97 10.45 -5.60
CA ILE A 38 -1.01 10.98 -4.61
C ILE A 38 -1.27 12.45 -4.32
N TYR A 39 -1.51 13.27 -5.34
CA TYR A 39 -1.84 14.69 -5.13
C TYR A 39 -3.08 14.83 -4.26
N GLY A 40 -4.13 14.05 -4.52
CA GLY A 40 -5.34 14.06 -3.69
C GLY A 40 -5.07 13.59 -2.25
N LEU A 41 -4.23 12.57 -2.06
CA LEU A 41 -3.78 12.12 -0.75
C LEU A 41 -3.03 13.24 0.00
N MET A 42 -2.10 13.94 -0.64
CA MET A 42 -1.28 14.97 0.02
C MET A 42 -2.05 16.25 0.32
N GLU A 43 -2.98 16.64 -0.55
CA GLU A 43 -3.78 17.86 -0.39
C GLU A 43 -5.09 17.63 0.38
N GLY A 44 -5.31 16.42 0.91
CA GLY A 44 -6.53 16.07 1.64
C GLY A 44 -7.80 15.98 0.78
N LYS A 45 -7.67 15.94 -0.55
CA LYS A 45 -8.82 15.79 -1.48
C LYS A 45 -9.15 14.31 -1.63
N GLN A 46 -10.37 13.92 -1.28
CA GLN A 46 -10.78 12.50 -1.23
C GLN A 46 -9.77 11.66 -0.42
N PHE A 47 -9.33 12.21 0.73
CA PHE A 47 -8.18 11.73 1.49
C PHE A 47 -8.21 10.23 1.77
N TYR A 48 -9.31 9.75 2.35
CA TYR A 48 -9.50 8.33 2.66
C TYR A 48 -9.60 7.46 1.40
N THR A 49 -10.36 7.89 0.40
CA THR A 49 -10.48 7.16 -0.87
C THR A 49 -9.13 6.98 -1.56
N ASN A 50 -8.31 8.02 -1.59
CA ASN A 50 -6.98 7.94 -2.19
C ASN A 50 -6.01 7.11 -1.34
N ALA A 51 -6.16 7.12 -0.01
CA ALA A 51 -5.42 6.22 0.87
C ALA A 51 -5.77 4.75 0.58
N LEU A 52 -7.06 4.42 0.44
CA LEU A 52 -7.52 3.07 0.08
C LEU A 52 -7.00 2.64 -1.30
N ARG A 53 -7.04 3.52 -2.30
CA ARG A 53 -6.48 3.26 -3.65
C ARG A 53 -5.00 2.90 -3.61
N LEU A 54 -4.20 3.62 -2.81
CA LEU A 54 -2.78 3.33 -2.68
C LEU A 54 -2.56 2.01 -1.92
N LEU A 55 -3.26 1.83 -0.79
CA LEU A 55 -3.13 0.64 0.05
C LEU A 55 -3.51 -0.63 -0.70
N SER A 56 -4.58 -0.57 -1.51
CA SER A 56 -5.14 -1.74 -2.20
C SER A 56 -4.16 -2.41 -3.16
N LYS A 57 -3.24 -1.61 -3.73
CA LYS A 57 -2.22 -2.06 -4.69
C LYS A 57 -0.81 -2.19 -4.08
N SER A 58 -0.67 -1.96 -2.78
CA SER A 58 0.61 -1.99 -2.07
C SER A 58 0.82 -3.25 -1.23
N CYS A 59 -0.15 -4.16 -1.14
CA CYS A 59 0.03 -5.43 -0.41
C CYS A 59 1.07 -6.31 -1.11
N ILE A 60 1.93 -6.96 -0.32
CA ILE A 60 2.95 -7.90 -0.81
C ILE A 60 2.77 -9.33 -0.30
N ASP A 61 1.78 -9.56 0.56
CA ASP A 61 1.47 -10.90 1.04
C ASP A 61 0.86 -11.76 -0.06
N LYS A 62 1.11 -13.06 0.02
CA LYS A 62 0.54 -14.03 -0.90
C LYS A 62 -0.77 -14.62 -0.37
N GLU A 63 -1.69 -14.90 -1.27
CA GLU A 63 -2.90 -15.66 -1.02
C GLU A 63 -3.05 -16.81 -2.03
N ARG A 64 -3.79 -17.84 -1.62
CA ARG A 64 -4.12 -18.96 -2.50
C ARG A 64 -5.37 -18.61 -3.30
N LYS A 65 -5.20 -18.37 -4.59
CA LYS A 65 -6.31 -18.13 -5.51
C LYS A 65 -6.69 -19.42 -6.21
N CYS A 66 -7.97 -19.75 -6.19
CA CYS A 66 -8.50 -20.87 -6.96
C CYS A 66 -8.55 -20.49 -8.44
N ILE A 67 -7.90 -21.28 -9.29
CA ILE A 67 -7.92 -21.08 -10.75
C ILE A 67 -8.89 -22.05 -11.41
N ASP A 68 -8.96 -23.27 -10.87
CA ASP A 68 -9.82 -24.32 -11.39
C ASP A 68 -10.46 -25.05 -10.22
N LYS A 69 -11.78 -24.84 -10.07
CA LYS A 69 -12.56 -25.46 -8.99
C LYS A 69 -12.78 -26.95 -9.24
N GLU A 70 -12.88 -27.38 -10.49
CA GLU A 70 -13.18 -28.78 -10.85
C GLU A 70 -11.97 -29.68 -10.56
N ASN A 71 -10.77 -29.19 -10.86
CA ASN A 71 -9.51 -29.91 -10.60
C ASN A 71 -8.85 -29.52 -9.27
N ASN A 72 -9.55 -28.76 -8.42
CA ASN A 72 -9.06 -28.30 -7.12
C ASN A 72 -7.67 -27.61 -7.20
N LYS A 73 -7.45 -26.83 -8.26
CA LYS A 73 -6.16 -26.20 -8.56
C LYS A 73 -6.09 -24.80 -8.00
N TYR A 74 -5.03 -24.54 -7.24
CA TYR A 74 -4.75 -23.25 -6.62
C TYR A 74 -3.37 -22.76 -7.03
N GLU A 75 -3.21 -21.44 -7.10
CA GLU A 75 -1.92 -20.77 -7.26
C GLU A 75 -1.73 -19.76 -6.14
N GLU A 76 -0.47 -19.56 -5.74
CA GLU A 76 -0.10 -18.46 -4.87
C GLU A 76 0.08 -17.19 -5.68
N VAL A 77 -0.77 -16.19 -5.40
CA VAL A 77 -0.70 -14.86 -6.02
C VAL A 77 -0.51 -13.81 -4.94
N ILE A 78 0.04 -12.65 -5.30
CA ILE A 78 0.06 -11.51 -4.39
C ILE A 78 -1.39 -11.06 -4.16
N LYS A 79 -1.79 -10.92 -2.90
CA LYS A 79 -3.11 -10.41 -2.51
C LYS A 79 -3.26 -9.00 -3.07
N GLU A 80 -4.26 -8.82 -3.91
CA GLU A 80 -4.72 -7.51 -4.32
C GLU A 80 -6.07 -7.25 -3.68
N TRP A 81 -6.16 -6.14 -2.97
CA TRP A 81 -7.42 -5.74 -2.36
C TRP A 81 -8.30 -5.03 -3.38
N ASP A 82 -9.59 -5.27 -3.25
CA ASP A 82 -10.61 -4.36 -3.77
C ASP A 82 -10.93 -3.27 -2.72
N ILE A 83 -11.39 -2.10 -3.16
CA ILE A 83 -11.73 -1.02 -2.22
C ILE A 83 -12.97 -1.38 -1.42
N GLU A 84 -13.99 -1.98 -2.04
CA GLU A 84 -15.22 -2.40 -1.36
C GLU A 84 -14.90 -3.48 -0.32
N GLU A 85 -14.03 -4.43 -0.67
CA GLU A 85 -13.53 -5.45 0.28
C GLU A 85 -12.84 -4.81 1.50
N LEU A 86 -12.01 -3.78 1.29
CA LEU A 86 -11.39 -3.06 2.40
C LEU A 86 -12.41 -2.30 3.25
N GLU A 87 -13.37 -1.64 2.61
CA GLU A 87 -14.42 -0.86 3.31
C GLU A 87 -15.32 -1.74 4.18
N GLU A 88 -15.58 -2.98 3.79
CA GLU A 88 -16.36 -3.94 4.58
C GLU A 88 -15.59 -4.52 5.77
N ILE A 89 -14.27 -4.71 5.63
CA ILE A 89 -13.44 -5.43 6.62
C ILE A 89 -12.79 -4.49 7.63
N ILE A 90 -12.45 -3.27 7.22
CA ILE A 90 -11.75 -2.28 8.05
C ILE A 90 -12.69 -1.73 9.12
N THR A 91 -12.22 -1.71 10.37
CA THR A 91 -12.96 -1.05 11.46
C THR A 91 -12.82 0.48 11.37
N GLY A 92 -13.72 1.23 12.02
CA GLY A 92 -13.63 2.70 12.03
C GLY A 92 -12.30 3.23 12.60
N GLU A 93 -11.69 2.56 13.58
CA GLU A 93 -10.38 2.89 14.13
C GLU A 93 -9.27 2.65 13.09
N GLN A 94 -9.26 1.46 12.47
CA GLN A 94 -8.32 1.14 11.39
C GLN A 94 -8.47 2.10 10.20
N TYR A 95 -9.70 2.54 9.91
CA TYR A 95 -9.99 3.49 8.83
C TYR A 95 -9.29 4.84 9.04
N GLN A 96 -9.13 5.29 10.29
CA GLN A 96 -8.37 6.50 10.59
C GLN A 96 -6.86 6.31 10.33
N GLU A 97 -6.33 5.12 10.65
CA GLU A 97 -4.93 4.79 10.48
C GLU A 97 -4.49 4.63 9.02
N ILE A 98 -5.39 4.22 8.11
CA ILE A 98 -5.02 3.94 6.70
C ILE A 98 -4.34 5.13 6.03
N THR A 99 -4.73 6.35 6.41
CA THR A 99 -4.25 7.57 5.77
C THR A 99 -2.80 7.83 6.14
N LYS A 100 -2.45 7.64 7.42
CA LYS A 100 -1.08 7.68 7.92
C LYS A 100 -0.21 6.66 7.20
N ILE A 101 -0.72 5.43 7.05
CA ILE A 101 0.00 4.33 6.40
C ILE A 101 0.21 4.60 4.91
N ALA A 102 -0.80 5.12 4.21
CA ALA A 102 -0.70 5.48 2.81
C ALA A 102 0.36 6.57 2.58
N ILE A 103 0.39 7.60 3.44
CA ILE A 103 1.44 8.62 3.41
C ILE A 103 2.81 8.00 3.67
N GLU A 104 2.93 7.15 4.70
CA GLU A 104 4.19 6.51 5.05
C GLU A 104 4.71 5.58 3.93
N LEU A 105 3.82 4.83 3.27
CA LEU A 105 4.16 4.02 2.09
C LEU A 105 4.76 4.88 0.98
N TYR A 106 4.16 6.03 0.69
CA TYR A 106 4.65 6.94 -0.32
C TYR A 106 5.99 7.56 0.07
N LEU A 107 6.13 8.05 1.31
CA LEU A 107 7.38 8.65 1.79
C LEU A 107 8.54 7.65 1.81
N ASN A 108 8.27 6.40 2.21
CA ASN A 108 9.25 5.31 2.14
C ASN A 108 9.67 5.03 0.70
N TYR A 109 8.72 4.99 -0.24
CA TYR A 109 9.03 4.81 -1.66
C TYR A 109 9.87 5.97 -2.24
N MET A 110 9.60 7.20 -1.80
CA MET A 110 10.37 8.38 -2.20
C MET A 110 11.75 8.49 -1.52
N GLY A 111 12.06 7.59 -0.57
CA GLY A 111 13.31 7.62 0.19
C GLY A 111 13.41 8.77 1.20
N VAL A 112 12.29 9.41 1.56
CA VAL A 112 12.28 10.55 2.50
C VAL A 112 12.58 10.10 3.93
N ASN A 113 12.25 8.86 4.26
CA ASN A 113 12.50 8.27 5.59
C ASN A 113 13.83 7.49 5.64
N ASP A 114 14.72 7.61 4.66
CA ASP A 114 16.05 6.99 4.70
C ASP A 114 16.97 7.84 5.60
N ASP A 115 16.95 7.58 6.91
CA ASP A 115 17.81 8.21 7.94
C ASP A 115 19.31 7.78 7.84
N ASP A 116 19.83 7.52 6.64
CA ASP A 116 21.25 7.19 6.39
C ASP A 116 22.08 8.38 5.88
N ASN A 117 21.59 9.63 6.03
CA ASN A 117 22.38 10.84 5.76
C ASN A 117 22.56 11.71 7.02
N LYS A 118 22.93 11.08 8.12
CA LYS A 118 23.63 11.74 9.24
C LYS A 118 24.93 10.99 9.51
N GLU A 119 25.96 11.30 8.73
CA GLU A 119 27.38 11.44 9.15
C GLU A 119 28.29 11.57 7.91
N GLU A 120 28.36 12.78 7.34
CA GLU A 120 29.64 13.33 6.86
C GLU A 120 29.72 14.77 7.38
N THR A 121 29.93 14.88 8.68
CA THR A 121 30.60 16.05 9.26
C THR A 121 32.00 15.61 9.64
N GLU A 122 32.84 15.26 8.66
CA GLU A 122 34.28 15.31 8.87
C GLU A 122 34.79 16.69 8.44
N LYS A 123 35.05 17.48 9.47
CA LYS A 123 35.94 18.64 9.43
C LYS A 123 37.24 18.24 8.76
N ASN A 124 37.66 18.98 7.72
CA ASN A 124 38.94 19.70 7.65
C ASN A 124 39.01 20.54 6.37
#